data_AF-A0A099ZQ72-F1
#
_entry.id   AF-A0A099ZQ72-F1
#
_cell.length_a   1.000
_cell.length_b   1.000
_cell.length_c   1.000
_cell.angle_alpha   90.00
_cell.angle_beta   90.00
_cell.angle_gamma   90.00
#
_symmetry.space_group_name_H-M   'P 1'
#
loop_
_entity.id
_entity.type
_entity.pdbx_description
1 polymer ?
#
loop_
_entity_poly.entity_id
_entity_poly.type
_entity_poly.pdbx_seq_one_letter_code
_entity_poly.pdbx_strand_id
1 'polypeptide(L)'
;FPSDTSVTREQMNRYRAAADTAQSELAALLVKYDYAQSELLELRSKMVSQEASFEELKAEAESYKESNARQASLLLSLQTRAQEMEEELSVLATSKKQTELRAQEAFKQNWELKEELHEQSAKLDKCLNECEESKTQALKISRKHEELLVQLSGFLDTDIEEKEEPQEQLLLKACEVYKENMTLKSQVAAHQEAINAHEIESKANRETIMRLVSEMTKEQKKAAGYYQDMEELRKDLDSAKTARQTLETEISSLQDKLAASQKAWEASREELHNLKRSSSELDGSLRNSREEARTAQNSLVSLKEQIAALLSSRSAIVKPCEKAILERIQEINCREKSKELMVSQLETQIAKLTEGLENQTALYQEALERSRKAEKLSETLQDKLKHLEEELLSGHMMQDALKLEKQK
;
A
#
# COMPACT_ATOMS: atom_id res chain seq x y z
N PHE A 1 -63.22 -240.46 130.83
CA PHE A 1 -62.09 -241.24 131.39
C PHE A 1 -61.95 -242.54 130.59
N PRO A 2 -60.75 -243.09 130.30
CA PRO A 2 -59.38 -242.52 130.22
C PRO A 2 -58.81 -242.67 128.76
N SER A 3 -57.54 -242.44 128.35
CA SER A 3 -56.44 -241.54 128.77
C SER A 3 -55.35 -241.46 127.66
N ASP A 4 -54.88 -240.25 127.38
CA ASP A 4 -53.53 -239.86 126.86
C ASP A 4 -52.90 -240.30 125.52
N THR A 5 -52.00 -239.41 125.05
CA THR A 5 -51.01 -239.50 123.93
C THR A 5 -51.44 -239.11 122.50
N SER A 6 -51.50 -237.79 122.21
CA SER A 6 -51.60 -237.27 120.81
C SER A 6 -50.89 -235.92 120.54
N VAL A 7 -49.87 -235.59 121.34
CA VAL A 7 -49.19 -234.27 121.42
C VAL A 7 -48.33 -233.89 120.18
N THR A 8 -48.12 -234.80 119.22
CA THR A 8 -47.14 -234.62 118.12
C THR A 8 -47.64 -233.86 116.88
N ARG A 9 -48.94 -233.60 116.72
CA ARG A 9 -49.46 -232.90 115.52
C ARG A 9 -49.30 -231.38 115.57
N GLU A 10 -49.13 -230.81 116.75
CA GLU A 10 -49.25 -229.36 116.98
C GLU A 10 -47.92 -228.59 116.82
N GLN A 11 -46.78 -229.29 116.87
CA GLN A 11 -45.45 -228.68 116.61
C GLN A 11 -45.12 -228.57 115.12
N MET A 12 -45.43 -229.57 114.28
CA MET A 12 -45.09 -229.54 112.85
C MET A 12 -45.76 -228.39 112.08
N ASN A 13 -47.01 -228.05 112.40
CA ASN A 13 -47.71 -226.96 111.72
C ASN A 13 -47.14 -225.57 112.06
N ARG A 14 -46.55 -225.38 113.25
CA ARG A 14 -45.92 -224.11 113.63
C ARG A 14 -44.60 -223.86 112.89
N TYR A 15 -43.81 -224.91 112.62
CA TYR A 15 -42.57 -224.78 111.85
C TYR A 15 -42.80 -224.49 110.36
N ARG A 16 -43.87 -225.01 109.75
CA ARG A 16 -44.19 -224.72 108.34
C ARG A 16 -44.54 -223.24 108.13
N ALA A 17 -45.43 -222.70 108.97
CA ALA A 17 -45.86 -221.30 108.87
C ALA A 17 -44.69 -220.29 108.98
N ALA A 18 -43.70 -220.57 109.84
CA ALA A 18 -42.53 -219.70 110.00
C ALA A 18 -41.62 -219.66 108.75
N ALA A 19 -41.50 -220.77 108.02
CA ALA A 19 -40.70 -220.85 106.80
C ALA A 19 -41.35 -220.08 105.64
N ASP A 20 -42.67 -220.20 105.46
CA ASP A 20 -43.42 -219.47 104.44
C ASP A 20 -43.35 -217.95 104.69
N THR A 21 -43.39 -217.52 105.96
CA THR A 21 -43.21 -216.10 106.34
C THR A 21 -41.82 -215.60 105.94
N ALA A 22 -40.76 -216.36 106.24
CA ALA A 22 -39.38 -215.98 105.92
C ALA A 22 -39.11 -215.90 104.40
N GLN A 23 -39.72 -216.77 103.58
CA GLN A 23 -39.61 -216.66 102.12
C GLN A 23 -40.32 -215.41 101.57
N SER A 24 -41.48 -215.05 102.13
CA SER A 24 -42.23 -213.85 101.76
C SER A 24 -41.44 -212.57 102.06
N GLU A 25 -40.81 -212.50 103.23
CA GLU A 25 -39.96 -211.36 103.63
C GLU A 25 -38.70 -211.22 102.75
N LEU A 26 -38.06 -212.34 102.38
CA LEU A 26 -36.89 -212.34 101.49
C LEU A 26 -37.24 -211.82 100.08
N ALA A 27 -38.39 -212.22 99.53
CA ALA A 27 -38.87 -211.73 98.24
C ALA A 27 -39.18 -210.22 98.28
N ALA A 28 -39.79 -209.74 99.37
CA ALA A 28 -40.06 -208.31 99.56
C ALA A 28 -38.79 -207.46 99.70
N LEU A 29 -37.69 -208.03 100.21
CA LEU A 29 -36.38 -207.36 100.27
C LEU A 29 -35.68 -207.29 98.92
N LEU A 30 -35.74 -208.34 98.10
CA LEU A 30 -35.18 -208.33 96.74
C LEU A 30 -35.83 -207.28 95.85
N VAL A 31 -37.16 -207.17 95.86
CA VAL A 31 -37.88 -206.12 95.10
C VAL A 31 -37.48 -204.71 95.55
N LYS A 32 -37.22 -204.50 96.85
CA LYS A 32 -36.72 -203.21 97.36
C LYS A 32 -35.27 -202.93 96.94
N TYR A 33 -34.43 -203.96 96.81
CA TYR A 33 -33.06 -203.83 96.33
C TYR A 33 -33.03 -203.42 94.86
N ASP A 34 -33.77 -204.12 94.00
CA ASP A 34 -33.85 -203.81 92.56
C ASP A 34 -34.46 -202.41 92.30
N TYR A 35 -35.46 -202.01 93.11
CA TYR A 35 -36.02 -200.66 93.09
C TYR A 35 -34.95 -199.60 93.42
N ALA A 36 -34.23 -199.76 94.54
CA ALA A 36 -33.19 -198.82 94.95
C ALA A 36 -32.01 -198.77 93.97
N GLN A 37 -31.65 -199.89 93.33
CA GLN A 37 -30.60 -199.94 92.31
C GLN A 37 -31.01 -199.20 91.04
N SER A 38 -32.29 -199.32 90.64
CA SER A 38 -32.87 -198.58 89.51
C SER A 38 -32.88 -197.07 89.78
N GLU A 39 -33.30 -196.66 90.98
CA GLU A 39 -33.33 -195.27 91.42
C GLU A 39 -31.91 -194.63 91.45
N LEU A 40 -30.89 -195.39 91.86
CA LEU A 40 -29.48 -194.96 91.80
C LEU A 40 -28.95 -194.78 90.36
N LEU A 41 -29.36 -195.64 89.43
CA LEU A 41 -29.02 -195.51 88.00
C LEU A 41 -29.72 -194.29 87.38
N GLU A 42 -30.99 -194.07 87.72
CA GLU A 42 -31.75 -192.90 87.25
C GLU A 42 -31.17 -191.58 87.79
N LEU A 43 -30.78 -191.55 89.07
CA LEU A 43 -30.09 -190.39 89.68
C LEU A 43 -28.72 -190.12 89.04
N ARG A 44 -27.93 -191.15 88.71
CA ARG A 44 -26.68 -190.98 87.95
C ARG A 44 -26.94 -190.45 86.55
N SER A 45 -27.97 -190.93 85.85
CA SER A 45 -28.35 -190.42 84.54
C SER A 45 -28.78 -188.94 84.61
N LYS A 46 -29.56 -188.57 85.63
CA LYS A 46 -29.95 -187.17 85.90
C LYS A 46 -28.73 -186.29 86.16
N MET A 47 -27.80 -186.72 87.01
CA MET A 47 -26.56 -185.99 87.29
C MET A 47 -25.73 -185.76 86.03
N VAL A 48 -25.52 -186.78 85.19
CA VAL A 48 -24.79 -186.64 83.91
C VAL A 48 -25.52 -185.69 82.95
N SER A 49 -26.85 -185.73 82.89
CA SER A 49 -27.62 -184.77 82.07
C SER A 49 -27.57 -183.33 82.59
N GLN A 50 -27.50 -183.14 83.91
CA GLN A 50 -27.32 -181.82 84.51
C GLN A 50 -25.91 -181.27 84.29
N GLU A 51 -24.88 -182.10 84.42
CA GLU A 51 -23.48 -181.74 84.13
C GLU A 51 -23.31 -181.30 82.66
N ALA A 52 -23.92 -182.03 81.72
CA ALA A 52 -23.95 -181.66 80.31
C ALA A 52 -24.66 -180.30 80.07
N SER A 53 -25.83 -180.08 80.69
CA SER A 53 -26.55 -178.81 80.58
C SER A 53 -25.79 -177.63 81.20
N PHE A 54 -24.93 -177.88 82.19
CA PHE A 54 -24.12 -176.84 82.82
C PHE A 54 -22.96 -176.39 81.93
N GLU A 55 -22.28 -177.32 81.25
CA GLU A 55 -21.25 -176.95 80.26
C GLU A 55 -21.86 -176.29 79.00
N GLU A 56 -23.07 -176.66 78.56
CA GLU A 56 -23.79 -175.92 77.52
C GLU A 56 -24.09 -174.47 77.96
N LEU A 57 -24.69 -174.27 79.13
CA LEU A 57 -24.97 -172.93 79.68
C LEU A 57 -23.69 -172.08 79.85
N LYS A 58 -22.56 -172.72 80.18
CA LYS A 58 -21.26 -172.07 80.34
C LYS A 58 -20.65 -171.66 78.99
N ALA A 59 -20.75 -172.52 77.96
CA ALA A 59 -20.35 -172.18 76.60
C ALA A 59 -21.24 -171.07 76.01
N GLU A 60 -22.54 -171.10 76.28
CA GLU A 60 -23.47 -170.05 75.89
C GLU A 60 -23.17 -168.73 76.63
N ALA A 61 -22.83 -168.75 77.93
CA ALA A 61 -22.42 -167.56 78.67
C ALA A 61 -21.11 -166.93 78.12
N GLU A 62 -20.13 -167.72 77.70
CA GLU A 62 -18.93 -167.19 77.04
C GLU A 62 -19.24 -166.64 75.63
N SER A 63 -20.14 -167.28 74.88
CA SER A 63 -20.66 -166.76 73.60
C SER A 63 -21.36 -165.40 73.79
N TYR A 64 -22.19 -165.25 74.83
CA TYR A 64 -22.80 -163.96 75.19
C TYR A 64 -21.77 -162.91 75.58
N LYS A 65 -20.71 -163.26 76.34
CA LYS A 65 -19.62 -162.32 76.65
C LYS A 65 -18.89 -161.85 75.39
N GLU A 66 -18.54 -162.77 74.49
CA GLU A 66 -17.83 -162.45 73.26
C GLU A 66 -18.70 -161.62 72.30
N SER A 67 -19.99 -161.96 72.19
CA SER A 67 -20.99 -161.18 71.45
C SER A 67 -21.15 -159.77 72.03
N ASN A 68 -21.27 -159.64 73.36
CA ASN A 68 -21.37 -158.36 74.05
C ASN A 68 -20.09 -157.52 73.89
N ALA A 69 -18.90 -158.14 73.93
CA ALA A 69 -17.63 -157.47 73.67
C ALA A 69 -17.56 -156.92 72.22
N ARG A 70 -17.95 -157.71 71.21
CA ARG A 70 -18.05 -157.24 69.82
C ARG A 70 -19.03 -156.09 69.67
N GLN A 71 -20.20 -156.18 70.30
CA GLN A 71 -21.21 -155.10 70.29
C GLN A 71 -20.70 -153.82 70.98
N ALA A 72 -20.00 -153.95 72.11
CA ALA A 72 -19.38 -152.83 72.81
C ALA A 72 -18.28 -152.16 71.98
N SER A 73 -17.41 -152.93 71.31
CA SER A 73 -16.40 -152.37 70.40
C SER A 73 -17.02 -151.69 69.18
N LEU A 74 -18.10 -152.26 68.61
CA LEU A 74 -18.83 -151.64 67.50
C LEU A 74 -19.49 -150.33 67.95
N LEU A 75 -20.18 -150.32 69.08
CA LEU A 75 -20.78 -149.12 69.68
C LEU A 75 -19.72 -148.03 69.94
N LEU A 76 -18.57 -148.40 70.49
CA LEU A 76 -17.46 -147.46 70.70
C LEU A 76 -16.97 -146.88 69.37
N SER A 77 -16.76 -147.70 68.33
CA SER A 77 -16.34 -147.20 67.01
C SER A 77 -17.38 -146.29 66.35
N LEU A 78 -18.67 -146.56 66.56
CA LEU A 78 -19.75 -145.72 66.05
C LEU A 78 -19.88 -144.42 66.86
N GLN A 79 -19.61 -144.44 68.16
CA GLN A 79 -19.53 -143.24 69.01
C GLN A 79 -18.33 -142.38 68.62
N THR A 80 -17.15 -142.96 68.44
CA THR A 80 -15.96 -142.25 67.95
C THR A 80 -16.23 -141.65 66.57
N ARG A 81 -16.79 -142.41 65.63
CA ARG A 81 -17.12 -141.87 64.30
C ARG A 81 -18.23 -140.80 64.34
N ALA A 82 -19.16 -140.87 65.28
CA ALA A 82 -20.16 -139.83 65.49
C ALA A 82 -19.52 -138.55 66.04
N GLN A 83 -18.57 -138.67 66.97
CA GLN A 83 -17.79 -137.54 67.50
C GLN A 83 -16.90 -136.93 66.42
N GLU A 84 -16.17 -137.74 65.64
CA GLU A 84 -15.38 -137.27 64.49
C GLU A 84 -16.25 -136.51 63.48
N MET A 85 -17.42 -137.04 63.12
CA MET A 85 -18.39 -136.35 62.25
C MET A 85 -18.95 -135.07 62.86
N GLU A 86 -19.17 -135.01 64.18
CA GLU A 86 -19.65 -133.80 64.88
C GLU A 86 -18.55 -132.73 64.95
N GLU A 87 -17.30 -133.12 65.20
CA GLU A 87 -16.12 -132.27 65.13
C GLU A 87 -15.91 -131.74 63.70
N GLU A 88 -15.94 -132.59 62.67
CA GLU A 88 -15.87 -132.19 61.26
C GLU A 88 -17.00 -131.22 60.88
N LEU A 89 -18.24 -131.48 61.32
CA LEU A 89 -19.36 -130.56 61.09
C LEU A 89 -19.17 -129.22 61.82
N SER A 90 -18.58 -129.21 63.01
CA SER A 90 -18.26 -127.98 63.74
C SER A 90 -17.15 -127.16 63.05
N VAL A 91 -16.11 -127.83 62.53
CA VAL A 91 -15.03 -127.23 61.74
C VAL A 91 -15.57 -126.72 60.40
N LEU A 92 -16.46 -127.47 59.75
CA LEU A 92 -17.12 -127.07 58.51
C LEU A 92 -18.06 -125.87 58.72
N ALA A 93 -18.82 -125.85 59.82
CA ALA A 93 -19.71 -124.73 60.15
C ALA A 93 -18.94 -123.45 60.50
N THR A 94 -17.85 -123.56 61.27
CA THR A 94 -16.97 -122.42 61.57
C THR A 94 -16.23 -121.92 60.34
N SER A 95 -15.69 -122.82 59.50
CA SER A 95 -15.10 -122.50 58.19
C SER A 95 -16.11 -121.81 57.27
N LYS A 96 -17.32 -122.37 57.11
CA LYS A 96 -18.40 -121.76 56.33
C LYS A 96 -18.68 -120.34 56.81
N LYS A 97 -18.92 -120.14 58.11
CA LYS A 97 -19.16 -118.83 58.70
C LYS A 97 -18.01 -117.86 58.45
N GLN A 98 -16.76 -118.31 58.51
CA GLN A 98 -15.59 -117.50 58.21
C GLN A 98 -15.52 -117.12 56.71
N THR A 99 -15.83 -118.04 55.79
CA THR A 99 -15.88 -117.74 54.35
C THR A 99 -17.05 -116.80 53.99
N GLU A 100 -18.19 -116.94 54.67
CA GLU A 100 -19.38 -116.10 54.49
C GLU A 100 -19.14 -114.67 55.00
N LEU A 101 -18.47 -114.52 56.16
CA LEU A 101 -17.99 -113.21 56.64
C LEU A 101 -16.99 -112.57 55.66
N ARG A 102 -15.98 -113.32 55.20
CA ARG A 102 -15.01 -112.81 54.19
C ARG A 102 -15.68 -112.42 52.88
N ALA A 103 -16.70 -113.16 52.44
CA ALA A 103 -17.48 -112.80 51.26
C ALA A 103 -18.29 -111.52 51.49
N GLN A 104 -18.92 -111.36 52.66
CA GLN A 104 -19.66 -110.15 53.03
C GLN A 104 -18.73 -108.93 53.13
N GLU A 105 -17.55 -109.08 53.72
CA GLU A 105 -16.50 -108.05 53.75
C GLU A 105 -16.04 -107.67 52.33
N ALA A 106 -15.77 -108.66 51.47
CA ALA A 106 -15.37 -108.43 50.08
C ALA A 106 -16.48 -107.79 49.21
N PHE A 107 -17.75 -108.11 49.47
CA PHE A 107 -18.90 -107.43 48.84
C PHE A 107 -19.02 -105.98 49.30
N LYS A 108 -18.85 -105.71 50.60
CA LYS A 108 -18.85 -104.35 51.16
C LYS A 108 -17.71 -103.52 50.56
N GLN A 109 -16.50 -104.06 50.52
CA GLN A 109 -15.33 -103.42 49.89
C GLN A 109 -15.54 -103.18 48.39
N ASN A 110 -16.10 -104.14 47.63
CA ASN A 110 -16.42 -103.93 46.21
C ASN A 110 -17.46 -102.82 46.02
N TRP A 111 -18.46 -102.72 46.91
CA TRP A 111 -19.46 -101.67 46.84
C TRP A 111 -18.86 -100.29 47.17
N GLU A 112 -18.04 -100.20 48.23
CA GLU A 112 -17.31 -98.99 48.60
C GLU A 112 -16.36 -98.51 47.49
N LEU A 113 -15.57 -99.42 46.91
CA LEU A 113 -14.70 -99.12 45.77
C LEU A 113 -15.49 -98.68 44.51
N LYS A 114 -16.71 -99.17 44.33
CA LYS A 114 -17.56 -98.78 43.19
C LYS A 114 -18.18 -97.39 43.39
N GLU A 115 -18.61 -97.06 44.61
CA GLU A 115 -18.98 -95.70 45.01
C GLU A 115 -17.81 -94.73 44.78
N GLU A 116 -16.62 -95.06 45.31
CA GLU A 116 -15.43 -94.21 45.14
C GLU A 116 -15.04 -94.06 43.66
N LEU A 117 -15.10 -95.12 42.85
CA LEU A 117 -14.85 -95.04 41.41
C LEU A 117 -15.87 -94.15 40.69
N HIS A 118 -17.16 -94.21 41.06
CA HIS A 118 -18.17 -93.29 40.54
C HIS A 118 -17.91 -91.84 40.97
N GLU A 119 -17.52 -91.59 42.23
CA GLU A 119 -17.21 -90.25 42.73
C GLU A 119 -15.96 -89.67 42.04
N GLN A 120 -14.91 -90.47 41.84
CA GLN A 120 -13.71 -90.05 41.11
C GLN A 120 -13.99 -89.84 39.62
N SER A 121 -14.85 -90.65 38.98
CA SER A 121 -15.32 -90.39 37.61
C SER A 121 -16.06 -89.07 37.51
N ALA A 122 -16.98 -88.78 38.43
CA ALA A 122 -17.73 -87.51 38.44
C ALA A 122 -16.81 -86.30 38.69
N LYS A 123 -15.77 -86.44 39.52
CA LYS A 123 -14.72 -85.43 39.69
C LYS A 123 -13.91 -85.22 38.40
N LEU A 124 -13.54 -86.29 37.71
CA LEU A 124 -12.82 -86.23 36.43
C LEU A 124 -13.64 -85.53 35.35
N ASP A 125 -14.90 -85.94 35.16
CA ASP A 125 -15.81 -85.35 34.18
C ASP A 125 -16.04 -83.85 34.45
N LYS A 126 -16.18 -83.48 35.73
CA LYS A 126 -16.26 -82.07 36.14
C LYS A 126 -15.00 -81.29 35.76
N CYS A 127 -13.81 -81.81 36.08
CA CYS A 127 -12.55 -81.14 35.74
C CYS A 127 -12.30 -81.07 34.23
N LEU A 128 -12.76 -82.05 33.44
CA LEU A 128 -12.73 -82.01 31.98
C LEU A 128 -13.62 -80.88 31.44
N ASN A 129 -14.87 -80.77 31.91
CA ASN A 129 -15.77 -79.69 31.52
C ASN A 129 -15.20 -78.30 31.88
N GLU A 130 -14.69 -78.12 33.10
CA GLU A 130 -14.04 -76.87 33.53
C GLU A 130 -12.80 -76.53 32.66
N CYS A 131 -12.06 -77.54 32.21
CA CYS A 131 -10.92 -77.38 31.31
C CYS A 131 -11.36 -76.97 29.89
N GLU A 132 -12.42 -77.57 29.35
CA GLU A 132 -12.98 -77.18 28.05
C GLU A 132 -13.58 -75.78 28.07
N GLU A 133 -14.33 -75.42 29.11
CA GLU A 133 -14.85 -74.06 29.31
C GLU A 133 -13.71 -73.04 29.36
N SER A 134 -12.68 -73.28 30.18
CA SER A 134 -11.49 -72.44 30.27
C SER A 134 -10.78 -72.29 28.92
N LYS A 135 -10.63 -73.39 28.15
CA LYS A 135 -10.03 -73.39 26.81
C LYS A 135 -10.85 -72.58 25.80
N THR A 136 -12.18 -72.73 25.78
CA THR A 136 -13.05 -71.93 24.89
C THR A 136 -13.03 -70.45 25.27
N GLN A 137 -12.96 -70.12 26.57
CA GLN A 137 -12.84 -68.76 27.05
C GLN A 137 -11.48 -68.14 26.69
N ALA A 138 -10.37 -68.88 26.82
CA ALA A 138 -9.05 -68.46 26.39
C ALA A 138 -8.99 -68.19 24.87
N LEU A 139 -9.55 -69.08 24.04
CA LEU A 139 -9.67 -68.87 22.58
C LEU A 139 -10.51 -67.62 22.25
N LYS A 140 -11.60 -67.39 22.99
CA LYS A 140 -12.46 -66.20 22.81
C LYS A 140 -11.76 -64.90 23.22
N ILE A 141 -10.88 -64.93 24.23
CA ILE A 141 -10.06 -63.80 24.64
C ILE A 141 -8.95 -63.54 23.61
N SER A 142 -8.23 -64.58 23.18
CA SER A 142 -7.20 -64.49 22.13
C SER A 142 -7.76 -63.90 20.84
N ARG A 143 -8.92 -64.37 20.36
CA ARG A 143 -9.55 -63.83 19.14
C ARG A 143 -9.89 -62.34 19.26
N LYS A 144 -10.45 -61.91 20.40
CA LYS A 144 -10.73 -60.48 20.66
C LYS A 144 -9.47 -59.63 20.76
N HIS A 145 -8.40 -60.20 21.30
CA HIS A 145 -7.11 -59.52 21.38
C HIS A 145 -6.52 -59.30 19.98
N GLU A 146 -6.58 -60.32 19.11
CA GLU A 146 -6.23 -60.22 17.70
C GLU A 146 -7.06 -59.15 16.97
N GLU A 147 -8.38 -59.17 17.13
CA GLU A 147 -9.29 -58.17 16.55
C GLU A 147 -8.97 -56.73 17.01
N LEU A 148 -8.55 -56.54 18.26
CA LEU A 148 -8.12 -55.24 18.78
C LEU A 148 -6.77 -54.78 18.19
N LEU A 149 -5.82 -55.70 18.00
CA LEU A 149 -4.55 -55.40 17.32
C LEU A 149 -4.78 -54.96 15.87
N VAL A 150 -5.62 -55.68 15.12
CA VAL A 150 -5.97 -55.34 13.73
C VAL A 150 -6.73 -54.01 13.63
N GLN A 151 -7.55 -53.66 14.62
CA GLN A 151 -8.18 -52.34 14.66
C GLN A 151 -7.16 -51.22 14.95
N LEU A 152 -6.28 -51.43 15.92
CA LEU A 152 -5.24 -50.45 16.28
C LEU A 152 -4.22 -50.24 15.14
N SER A 153 -3.83 -51.30 14.43
CA SER A 153 -2.97 -51.17 13.24
C SER A 153 -3.63 -50.38 12.13
N GLY A 154 -4.92 -50.60 11.87
CA GLY A 154 -5.70 -49.82 10.91
C GLY A 154 -5.85 -48.35 11.30
N PHE A 155 -5.96 -48.02 12.59
CA PHE A 155 -6.03 -46.62 13.06
C PHE A 155 -4.67 -45.91 13.06
N LEU A 156 -3.56 -46.66 13.23
CA LEU A 156 -2.20 -46.12 13.29
C LEU A 156 -1.44 -46.25 11.96
N ASP A 157 -2.09 -46.78 10.91
CA ASP A 157 -1.52 -47.08 9.60
C ASP A 157 -0.17 -47.82 9.72
N THR A 158 -0.17 -48.89 10.53
CA THR A 158 1.03 -49.62 10.94
C THR A 158 0.89 -51.10 10.69
N ASP A 159 1.71 -51.66 9.79
CA ASP A 159 1.71 -53.10 9.54
C ASP A 159 2.22 -53.89 10.76
N ILE A 160 1.47 -54.94 11.10
CA ILE A 160 1.70 -55.84 12.23
C ILE A 160 1.78 -57.33 11.82
N GLU A 161 1.55 -57.70 10.55
CA GLU A 161 1.32 -59.10 10.15
C GLU A 161 2.54 -60.03 10.38
N GLU A 162 3.77 -59.49 10.37
CA GLU A 162 5.02 -60.25 10.57
C GLU A 162 5.78 -59.89 11.86
N LYS A 163 5.15 -59.22 12.82
CA LYS A 163 5.84 -58.64 13.99
C LYS A 163 5.75 -59.57 15.21
N GLU A 164 6.88 -59.93 15.83
CA GLU A 164 6.89 -60.77 17.05
C GLU A 164 6.12 -60.14 18.22
N GLU A 165 6.24 -58.82 18.40
CA GLU A 165 5.52 -58.07 19.45
C GLU A 165 4.78 -56.87 18.83
N PRO A 166 3.61 -57.10 18.20
CA PRO A 166 2.87 -56.05 17.49
C PRO A 166 2.36 -54.95 18.45
N GLN A 167 2.10 -55.31 19.70
CA GLN A 167 1.67 -54.40 20.77
C GLN A 167 2.68 -53.29 21.03
N GLU A 168 3.98 -53.62 21.16
CA GLU A 168 5.03 -52.64 21.42
C GLU A 168 5.18 -51.65 20.26
N GLN A 169 5.01 -52.13 19.04
CA GLN A 169 5.18 -51.32 17.83
C GLN A 169 4.00 -50.37 17.61
N LEU A 170 2.78 -50.84 17.90
CA LEU A 170 1.60 -49.97 17.96
C LEU A 170 1.74 -48.92 19.07
N LEU A 171 2.30 -49.28 20.23
CA LEU A 171 2.57 -48.33 21.31
C LEU A 171 3.64 -47.29 20.91
N LEU A 172 4.74 -47.72 20.29
CA LEU A 172 5.77 -46.83 19.75
C LEU A 172 5.18 -45.87 18.72
N LYS A 173 4.37 -46.37 17.77
CA LYS A 173 3.72 -45.51 16.78
C LYS A 173 2.74 -44.53 17.41
N ALA A 174 1.94 -44.96 18.38
CA ALA A 174 1.06 -44.07 19.13
C ALA A 174 1.84 -42.97 19.86
N CYS A 175 3.02 -43.29 20.41
CA CYS A 175 3.92 -42.30 21.02
C CYS A 175 4.56 -41.34 20.00
N GLU A 176 4.89 -41.81 18.78
CA GLU A 176 5.34 -40.94 17.67
C GLU A 176 4.24 -39.97 17.26
N VAL A 177 3.05 -40.49 16.93
CA VAL A 177 1.88 -39.69 16.51
C VAL A 177 1.48 -38.70 17.61
N TYR A 178 1.57 -39.08 18.89
CA TYR A 178 1.36 -38.15 20.00
C TYR A 178 2.39 -37.00 20.03
N LYS A 179 3.68 -37.31 19.86
CA LYS A 179 4.75 -36.29 19.81
C LYS A 179 4.56 -35.37 18.60
N GLU A 180 4.30 -35.92 17.42
CA GLU A 180 3.98 -35.18 16.20
C GLU A 180 2.78 -34.24 16.43
N ASN A 181 1.68 -34.75 17.00
CA ASN A 181 0.49 -33.96 17.32
C ASN A 181 0.80 -32.80 18.28
N MET A 182 1.67 -33.01 19.28
CA MET A 182 2.13 -31.94 20.17
C MET A 182 2.99 -30.91 19.43
N THR A 183 3.90 -31.33 18.55
CA THR A 183 4.70 -30.38 17.74
C THR A 183 3.83 -29.57 16.77
N LEU A 184 2.84 -30.20 16.13
CA LEU A 184 1.88 -29.53 15.25
C LEU A 184 1.02 -28.52 16.02
N LYS A 185 0.56 -28.85 17.24
CA LYS A 185 -0.13 -27.89 18.12
C LYS A 185 0.75 -26.68 18.45
N SER A 186 2.03 -26.89 18.77
CA SER A 186 2.97 -25.78 19.00
C SER A 186 3.20 -24.93 17.74
N GLN A 187 3.31 -25.54 16.55
CA GLN A 187 3.42 -24.82 15.28
C GLN A 187 2.16 -24.01 14.97
N VAL A 188 0.97 -24.57 15.17
CA VAL A 188 -0.31 -23.87 14.99
C VAL A 188 -0.42 -22.66 15.93
N ALA A 189 -0.01 -22.79 17.19
CA ALA A 189 0.04 -21.67 18.13
C ALA A 189 0.99 -20.56 17.65
N ALA A 190 2.22 -20.91 17.26
CA ALA A 190 3.20 -19.96 16.74
C ALA A 190 2.73 -19.26 15.46
N HIS A 191 2.07 -19.98 14.54
CA HIS A 191 1.46 -19.38 13.35
C HIS A 191 0.30 -18.44 13.69
N GLN A 192 -0.54 -18.78 14.68
CA GLN A 192 -1.61 -17.90 15.13
C GLN A 192 -1.07 -16.61 15.75
N GLU A 193 0.00 -16.69 16.55
CA GLU A 193 0.69 -15.51 17.09
C GLU A 193 1.28 -14.62 15.98
N ALA A 194 1.93 -15.23 14.97
CA ALA A 194 2.47 -14.50 13.83
C ALA A 194 1.37 -13.81 12.98
N ILE A 195 0.22 -14.48 12.77
CA ILE A 195 -0.95 -13.89 12.09
C ILE A 195 -1.47 -12.68 12.89
N ASN A 196 -1.63 -12.82 14.21
CA ASN A 196 -2.11 -11.74 15.07
C ASN A 196 -1.16 -10.54 15.05
N ALA A 197 0.16 -10.78 15.10
CA ALA A 197 1.17 -9.74 15.02
C ALA A 197 1.11 -8.98 13.67
N HIS A 198 1.03 -9.71 12.55
CA HIS A 198 0.90 -9.12 11.22
C HIS A 198 -0.44 -8.38 11.03
N GLU A 199 -1.53 -8.81 11.67
CA GLU A 199 -2.81 -8.08 11.66
C GLU A 199 -2.70 -6.73 12.38
N ILE A 200 -2.01 -6.70 13.53
CA ILE A 200 -1.73 -5.46 14.29
C ILE A 200 -0.82 -4.53 13.47
N GLU A 201 0.25 -5.06 12.88
CA GLU A 201 1.18 -4.30 12.03
C GLU A 201 0.46 -3.72 10.80
N SER A 202 -0.36 -4.52 10.11
CA SER A 202 -1.16 -4.09 8.97
C SER A 202 -2.14 -2.97 9.33
N LYS A 203 -2.76 -3.02 10.52
CA LYS A 203 -3.60 -1.92 11.04
C LYS A 203 -2.79 -0.65 11.26
N ALA A 204 -1.63 -0.73 11.92
CA ALA A 204 -0.75 0.43 12.16
C ALA A 204 -0.18 1.04 10.87
N ASN A 205 0.16 0.19 9.89
CA ASN A 205 0.60 0.61 8.56
C ASN A 205 -0.53 1.33 7.80
N ARG A 206 -1.76 0.81 7.82
CA ARG A 206 -2.94 1.46 7.23
C ARG A 206 -3.23 2.83 7.84
N GLU A 207 -3.13 2.97 9.17
CA GLU A 207 -3.27 4.26 9.85
C GLU A 207 -2.17 5.25 9.47
N THR A 208 -0.94 4.78 9.32
CA THR A 208 0.18 5.63 8.88
C THR A 208 0.03 6.08 7.43
N ILE A 209 -0.43 5.21 6.53
CA ILE A 209 -0.79 5.58 5.15
C ILE A 209 -1.91 6.62 5.15
N MET A 210 -2.98 6.45 5.94
CA MET A 210 -4.06 7.44 6.06
C MET A 210 -3.58 8.81 6.55
N ARG A 211 -2.63 8.83 7.51
CA ARG A 211 -1.99 10.06 8.01
C ARG A 211 -1.20 10.76 6.91
N LEU A 212 -0.32 10.02 6.21
CA LEU A 212 0.50 10.54 5.12
C LEU A 212 -0.35 11.05 3.93
N VAL A 213 -1.42 10.33 3.56
CA VAL A 213 -2.36 10.79 2.51
C VAL A 213 -3.06 12.09 2.93
N SER A 214 -3.41 12.22 4.22
CA SER A 214 -4.02 13.45 4.76
C SER A 214 -3.05 14.64 4.76
N GLU A 215 -1.77 14.40 5.06
CA GLU A 215 -0.69 15.40 5.01
C GLU A 215 -0.39 15.80 3.56
N MET A 216 -0.20 14.83 2.67
CA MET A 216 -0.04 15.04 1.22
C MET A 216 -1.18 15.89 0.64
N THR A 217 -2.44 15.59 1.02
CA THR A 217 -3.60 16.36 0.56
C THR A 217 -3.60 17.81 1.08
N LYS A 218 -3.09 18.06 2.29
CA LYS A 218 -2.92 19.41 2.84
C LYS A 218 -1.83 20.18 2.10
N GLU A 219 -0.67 19.57 1.88
CA GLU A 219 0.44 20.20 1.15
C GLU A 219 0.08 20.42 -0.33
N GLN A 220 -0.64 19.51 -0.98
CA GLN A 220 -1.16 19.71 -2.33
C GLN A 220 -2.10 20.92 -2.42
N LYS A 221 -2.97 21.13 -1.42
CA LYS A 221 -3.84 22.32 -1.34
C LYS A 221 -3.04 23.61 -1.13
N LYS A 222 -2.01 23.60 -0.26
CA LYS A 222 -1.12 24.75 -0.07
C LYS A 222 -0.35 25.08 -1.35
N ALA A 223 0.22 24.07 -2.01
CA ALA A 223 0.94 24.23 -3.27
C ALA A 223 0.03 24.80 -4.37
N ALA A 224 -1.22 24.33 -4.48
CA ALA A 224 -2.22 24.90 -5.38
C ALA A 224 -2.52 26.38 -5.05
N GLY A 225 -2.60 26.75 -3.77
CA GLY A 225 -2.70 28.15 -3.32
C GLY A 225 -1.49 28.98 -3.77
N TYR A 226 -0.25 28.53 -3.49
CA TYR A 226 0.95 29.23 -3.92
C TYR A 226 1.07 29.42 -5.45
N TYR A 227 0.56 28.48 -6.24
CA TYR A 227 0.45 28.66 -7.70
C TYR A 227 -0.57 29.73 -8.11
N GLN A 228 -1.68 29.87 -7.36
CA GLN A 228 -2.66 30.94 -7.58
C GLN A 228 -2.06 32.30 -7.20
N ASP A 229 -1.44 32.40 -6.02
CA ASP A 229 -0.75 33.63 -5.54
C ASP A 229 0.34 34.07 -6.52
N MET A 230 1.15 33.14 -7.05
CA MET A 230 2.18 33.47 -8.05
C MET A 230 1.60 33.97 -9.37
N GLU A 231 0.48 33.42 -9.85
CA GLU A 231 -0.15 33.88 -11.09
C GLU A 231 -0.89 35.22 -10.91
N GLU A 232 -1.38 35.52 -9.70
CA GLU A 232 -1.89 36.86 -9.34
C GLU A 232 -0.75 37.89 -9.31
N LEU A 233 0.32 37.63 -8.55
CA LEU A 233 1.52 38.48 -8.52
C LEU A 233 2.14 38.69 -9.91
N ARG A 234 2.06 37.69 -10.80
CA ARG A 234 2.52 37.79 -12.18
C ARG A 234 1.67 38.75 -13.02
N LYS A 235 0.34 38.72 -12.87
CA LYS A 235 -0.58 39.68 -13.51
C LYS A 235 -0.38 41.10 -12.98
N ASP A 236 -0.17 41.25 -11.67
CA ASP A 236 0.13 42.54 -11.06
C ASP A 236 1.47 43.10 -11.56
N LEU A 237 2.49 42.25 -11.66
CA LEU A 237 3.79 42.62 -12.21
C LEU A 237 3.69 43.09 -13.68
N ASP A 238 2.94 42.39 -14.52
CA ASP A 238 2.77 42.78 -15.93
C ASP A 238 1.89 44.04 -16.08
N SER A 239 0.90 44.22 -15.19
CA SER A 239 0.12 45.47 -15.07
C SER A 239 1.00 46.65 -14.64
N ALA A 240 1.88 46.46 -13.65
CA ALA A 240 2.83 47.47 -13.21
C ALA A 240 3.89 47.79 -14.29
N LYS A 241 4.35 46.80 -15.06
CA LYS A 241 5.27 47.02 -16.20
C LYS A 241 4.63 47.89 -17.28
N THR A 242 3.37 47.61 -17.65
CA THR A 242 2.66 48.40 -18.68
C THR A 242 2.39 49.82 -18.21
N ALA A 243 1.98 50.01 -16.95
CA ALA A 243 1.85 51.34 -16.33
C ALA A 243 3.18 52.12 -16.33
N ARG A 244 4.29 51.48 -15.96
CA ARG A 244 5.64 52.09 -16.04
C ARG A 244 5.98 52.51 -17.47
N GLN A 245 5.74 51.64 -18.46
CA GLN A 245 6.00 51.95 -19.87
C GLN A 245 5.18 53.16 -20.36
N THR A 246 3.91 53.27 -19.97
CA THR A 246 3.11 54.46 -20.32
C THR A 246 3.68 55.74 -19.73
N LEU A 247 4.09 55.73 -18.45
CA LEU A 247 4.73 56.88 -17.80
C LEU A 247 6.09 57.23 -18.43
N GLU A 248 6.88 56.24 -18.85
CA GLU A 248 8.16 56.47 -19.56
C GLU A 248 7.95 57.16 -20.92
N THR A 249 6.90 56.78 -21.66
CA THR A 249 6.54 57.47 -22.91
C THR A 249 6.01 58.89 -22.67
N GLU A 250 5.26 59.11 -21.58
CA GLU A 250 4.79 60.45 -21.21
C GLU A 250 5.94 61.37 -20.78
N ILE A 251 6.87 60.87 -19.96
CA ILE A 251 8.08 61.60 -19.54
C ILE A 251 8.90 62.01 -20.77
N SER A 252 9.11 61.11 -21.73
CA SER A 252 9.83 61.42 -22.98
C SER A 252 9.10 62.51 -23.79
N SER A 253 7.77 62.40 -23.93
CA SER A 253 6.94 63.42 -24.60
C SER A 253 6.99 64.79 -23.90
N LEU A 254 7.02 64.82 -22.57
CA LEU A 254 7.15 66.05 -21.79
C LEU A 254 8.56 66.66 -21.90
N GLN A 255 9.61 65.84 -21.96
CA GLN A 255 10.98 66.29 -22.22
C GLN A 255 11.11 66.93 -23.62
N ASP A 256 10.53 66.32 -24.66
CA ASP A 256 10.51 66.88 -26.01
C ASP A 256 9.76 68.22 -26.06
N LYS A 257 8.59 68.31 -25.42
CA LYS A 257 7.83 69.56 -25.29
C LYS A 257 8.61 70.65 -24.56
N LEU A 258 9.32 70.29 -23.48
CA LEU A 258 10.16 71.21 -22.74
C LEU A 258 11.34 71.71 -23.59
N ALA A 259 12.01 70.83 -24.33
CA ALA A 259 13.10 71.20 -25.23
C ALA A 259 12.62 72.08 -26.40
N ALA A 260 11.43 71.82 -26.95
CA ALA A 260 10.81 72.67 -27.96
C ALA A 260 10.45 74.07 -27.40
N SER A 261 9.86 74.12 -26.21
CA SER A 261 9.53 75.37 -25.50
C SER A 261 10.79 76.19 -25.19
N GLN A 262 11.86 75.56 -24.72
CA GLN A 262 13.15 76.19 -24.46
C GLN A 262 13.73 76.83 -25.73
N LYS A 263 13.74 76.10 -26.86
CA LYS A 263 14.20 76.64 -28.15
C LYS A 263 13.36 77.82 -28.64
N ALA A 264 12.04 77.74 -28.48
CA ALA A 264 11.13 78.83 -28.85
C ALA A 264 11.38 80.09 -27.99
N TRP A 265 11.57 79.92 -26.67
CA TRP A 265 11.93 81.01 -25.77
C TRP A 265 13.29 81.63 -26.10
N GLU A 266 14.30 80.82 -26.42
CA GLU A 266 15.62 81.32 -26.84
C GLU A 266 15.55 82.10 -28.16
N ALA A 267 14.74 81.66 -29.12
CA ALA A 267 14.49 82.38 -30.36
C ALA A 267 13.81 83.74 -30.09
N SER A 268 12.71 83.77 -29.33
CA SER A 268 12.03 85.03 -28.97
C SER A 268 12.91 85.97 -28.14
N ARG A 269 13.82 85.43 -27.33
CA ARG A 269 14.83 86.23 -26.58
C ARG A 269 15.83 86.89 -27.52
N GLU A 270 16.28 86.20 -28.56
CA GLU A 270 17.19 86.76 -29.57
C GLU A 270 16.47 87.74 -30.50
N GLU A 271 15.22 87.48 -30.89
CA GLU A 271 14.37 88.44 -31.59
C GLU A 271 14.20 89.74 -30.79
N LEU A 272 13.88 89.64 -29.49
CA LEU A 272 13.77 90.80 -28.60
C LEU A 272 15.09 91.58 -28.51
N HIS A 273 16.23 90.89 -28.44
CA HIS A 273 17.55 91.50 -28.43
C HIS A 273 17.87 92.24 -29.74
N ASN A 274 17.54 91.63 -30.88
CA ASN A 274 17.68 92.24 -32.20
C ASN A 274 16.77 93.46 -32.37
N LEU A 275 15.50 93.38 -31.96
CA LEU A 275 14.56 94.51 -31.96
C LEU A 275 15.04 95.66 -31.06
N LYS A 276 15.63 95.35 -29.91
CA LYS A 276 16.23 96.36 -29.02
C LYS A 276 17.44 97.06 -29.68
N ARG A 277 18.26 96.31 -30.43
CA ARG A 277 19.38 96.87 -31.20
C ARG A 277 18.87 97.80 -32.30
N SER A 278 17.95 97.33 -33.15
CA SER A 278 17.39 98.13 -34.25
C SER A 278 16.64 99.36 -33.75
N SER A 279 15.93 99.26 -32.60
CA SER A 279 15.32 100.44 -31.95
C SER A 279 16.38 101.46 -31.54
N SER A 280 17.51 101.01 -30.98
CA SER A 280 18.61 101.91 -30.56
C SER A 280 19.30 102.57 -31.76
N GLU A 281 19.45 101.83 -32.87
CA GLU A 281 19.98 102.34 -34.15
C GLU A 281 19.04 103.37 -34.80
N LEU A 282 17.73 103.12 -34.77
CA LEU A 282 16.70 104.06 -35.23
C LEU A 282 16.65 105.32 -34.36
N ASP A 283 16.72 105.20 -33.04
CA ASP A 283 16.79 106.34 -32.11
C ASP A 283 18.06 107.20 -32.36
N GLY A 284 19.19 106.55 -32.63
CA GLY A 284 20.43 107.22 -33.04
C GLY A 284 20.27 107.96 -34.38
N SER A 285 19.69 107.30 -35.38
CA SER A 285 19.44 107.87 -36.70
C SER A 285 18.47 109.04 -36.65
N LEU A 286 17.39 108.94 -35.87
CA LEU A 286 16.42 110.00 -35.62
C LEU A 286 17.06 111.20 -34.90
N ARG A 287 17.95 110.95 -33.94
CA ARG A 287 18.72 112.01 -33.26
C ARG A 287 19.64 112.75 -34.23
N ASN A 288 20.35 112.02 -35.10
CA ASN A 288 21.22 112.61 -36.12
C ASN A 288 20.42 113.43 -37.13
N SER A 289 19.35 112.87 -37.69
CA SER A 289 18.44 113.58 -38.61
C SER A 289 17.83 114.84 -37.97
N ARG A 290 17.52 114.81 -36.67
CA ARG A 290 17.05 116.00 -35.93
C ARG A 290 18.14 117.05 -35.74
N GLU A 291 19.41 116.66 -35.62
CA GLU A 291 20.56 117.58 -35.58
C GLU A 291 20.84 118.19 -36.96
N GLU A 292 20.80 117.38 -38.01
CA GLU A 292 20.89 117.83 -39.41
C GLU A 292 19.76 118.81 -39.75
N ALA A 293 18.51 118.50 -39.39
CA ALA A 293 17.38 119.40 -39.56
C ALA A 293 17.56 120.71 -38.77
N ARG A 294 18.11 120.66 -37.54
CA ARG A 294 18.39 121.86 -36.73
C ARG A 294 19.50 122.71 -37.35
N THR A 295 20.59 122.10 -37.80
CA THR A 295 21.72 122.81 -38.42
C THR A 295 21.34 123.40 -39.78
N ALA A 296 20.58 122.68 -40.60
CA ALA A 296 19.99 123.20 -41.83
C ALA A 296 19.02 124.36 -41.57
N GLN A 297 18.15 124.25 -40.56
CA GLN A 297 17.26 125.33 -40.15
C GLN A 297 18.03 126.58 -39.66
N ASN A 298 19.08 126.40 -38.86
CA ASN A 298 19.95 127.49 -38.41
C ASN A 298 20.65 128.16 -39.60
N SER A 299 21.12 127.38 -40.58
CA SER A 299 21.73 127.88 -41.81
C SER A 299 20.74 128.67 -42.66
N LEU A 300 19.49 128.19 -42.77
CA LEU A 300 18.40 128.88 -43.46
C LEU A 300 18.00 130.19 -42.77
N VAL A 301 18.00 130.23 -41.43
CA VAL A 301 17.78 131.48 -40.68
C VAL A 301 18.93 132.45 -40.94
N SER A 302 20.19 132.02 -40.86
CA SER A 302 21.35 132.87 -41.17
C SER A 302 21.34 133.38 -42.62
N LEU A 303 20.91 132.56 -43.58
CA LEU A 303 20.74 132.98 -44.97
C LEU A 303 19.63 134.05 -45.10
N LYS A 304 18.49 133.88 -44.42
CA LYS A 304 17.42 134.89 -44.37
C LYS A 304 17.89 136.19 -43.70
N GLU A 305 18.76 136.11 -42.70
CA GLU A 305 19.44 137.25 -42.08
C GLU A 305 20.38 137.97 -43.06
N GLN A 306 21.24 137.25 -43.76
CA GLN A 306 22.16 137.82 -44.76
C GLN A 306 21.40 138.47 -45.93
N ILE A 307 20.36 137.83 -46.47
CA ILE A 307 19.54 138.39 -47.56
C ILE A 307 18.81 139.65 -47.10
N ALA A 308 18.22 139.65 -45.90
CA ALA A 308 17.57 140.84 -45.37
C ALA A 308 18.56 141.99 -45.08
N ALA A 309 19.78 141.68 -44.64
CA ALA A 309 20.84 142.68 -44.48
C ALA A 309 21.25 143.29 -45.83
N LEU A 310 21.42 142.49 -46.88
CA LEU A 310 21.77 142.96 -48.23
C LEU A 310 20.66 143.79 -48.91
N LEU A 311 19.39 143.44 -48.67
CA LEU A 311 18.23 144.17 -49.21
C LEU A 311 17.87 145.43 -48.38
N SER A 312 18.41 145.52 -47.16
CA SER A 312 18.32 146.71 -46.32
C SER A 312 19.19 147.82 -46.88
N SER A 313 18.71 149.05 -46.78
CA SER A 313 19.34 150.23 -47.38
C SER A 313 19.01 151.47 -46.55
N ARG A 314 19.68 152.60 -46.83
CA ARG A 314 19.47 153.84 -46.07
C ARG A 314 18.02 154.35 -46.04
N SER A 315 17.15 153.86 -46.94
CA SER A 315 15.73 154.22 -47.01
C SER A 315 14.76 153.17 -46.44
N ALA A 316 15.20 151.94 -46.14
CA ALA A 316 14.33 150.87 -45.64
C ALA A 316 15.14 149.72 -45.00
N ILE A 317 14.70 149.25 -43.83
CA ILE A 317 15.25 148.08 -43.13
C ILE A 317 14.32 146.89 -43.36
N VAL A 318 14.88 145.77 -43.81
CA VAL A 318 14.14 144.54 -44.13
C VAL A 318 14.24 143.59 -42.94
N LYS A 319 13.11 143.00 -42.54
CA LYS A 319 13.11 141.95 -41.51
C LYS A 319 13.60 140.62 -42.12
N PRO A 320 14.39 139.80 -41.41
CA PRO A 320 14.82 138.48 -41.88
C PRO A 320 13.71 137.42 -41.83
N CYS A 321 12.60 137.70 -42.50
CA CYS A 321 11.56 136.74 -42.80
C CYS A 321 11.21 136.79 -44.30
N GLU A 322 10.84 135.64 -44.82
CA GLU A 322 10.64 135.40 -46.25
C GLU A 322 9.66 136.37 -46.92
N LYS A 323 8.54 136.64 -46.24
CA LYS A 323 7.53 137.60 -46.70
C LYS A 323 8.12 139.01 -46.89
N ALA A 324 8.85 139.53 -45.89
CA ALA A 324 9.44 140.87 -45.96
C ALA A 324 10.58 140.96 -47.00
N ILE A 325 11.35 139.88 -47.16
CA ILE A 325 12.37 139.74 -48.21
C ILE A 325 11.73 139.82 -49.60
N LEU A 326 10.66 139.06 -49.85
CA LEU A 326 9.95 139.06 -51.13
C LEU A 326 9.26 140.40 -51.42
N GLU A 327 8.59 141.00 -50.43
CA GLU A 327 7.99 142.33 -50.53
C GLU A 327 9.03 143.39 -50.92
N ARG A 328 10.22 143.36 -50.31
CA ARG A 328 11.31 144.29 -50.67
C ARG A 328 11.86 144.05 -52.08
N ILE A 329 12.03 142.79 -52.49
CA ILE A 329 12.49 142.47 -53.84
C ILE A 329 11.48 143.00 -54.87
N GLN A 330 10.18 142.82 -54.64
CA GLN A 330 9.12 143.34 -55.51
C GLN A 330 9.14 144.88 -55.57
N GLU A 331 9.27 145.57 -54.43
CA GLU A 331 9.37 147.04 -54.38
C GLU A 331 10.57 147.56 -55.20
N ILE A 332 11.75 146.94 -55.03
CA ILE A 332 12.95 147.29 -55.79
C ILE A 332 12.70 147.09 -57.29
N ASN A 333 12.09 145.96 -57.69
CA ASN A 333 11.79 145.65 -59.09
C ASN A 333 10.82 146.66 -59.72
N CYS A 334 9.78 147.07 -58.99
CA CYS A 334 8.85 148.11 -59.45
C CYS A 334 9.55 149.47 -59.65
N ARG A 335 10.48 149.83 -58.76
CA ARG A 335 11.29 151.05 -58.87
C ARG A 335 12.34 150.96 -60.00
N GLU A 336 12.85 149.77 -60.29
CA GLU A 336 13.73 149.53 -61.43
C GLU A 336 12.96 149.80 -62.74
N LYS A 337 11.78 149.18 -62.90
CA LYS A 337 10.89 149.39 -64.06
C LYS A 337 10.45 150.85 -64.24
N SER A 338 10.20 151.60 -63.16
CA SER A 338 9.88 153.02 -63.27
C SER A 338 11.06 153.86 -63.75
N LYS A 339 12.30 153.50 -63.36
CA LYS A 339 13.50 154.14 -63.91
C LYS A 339 13.72 153.76 -65.37
N GLU A 340 13.53 152.50 -65.74
CA GLU A 340 13.67 152.00 -67.11
C GLU A 340 12.71 152.72 -68.08
N LEU A 341 11.45 152.93 -67.67
CA LEU A 341 10.49 153.79 -68.38
C LEU A 341 10.98 155.24 -68.50
N MET A 342 11.58 155.80 -67.44
CA MET A 342 12.14 157.15 -67.45
C MET A 342 13.37 157.28 -68.36
N VAL A 343 14.22 156.25 -68.42
CA VAL A 343 15.36 156.17 -69.34
C VAL A 343 14.86 156.09 -70.79
N SER A 344 13.88 155.23 -71.09
CA SER A 344 13.26 155.16 -72.42
C SER A 344 12.63 156.50 -72.85
N GLN A 345 12.09 157.27 -71.90
CA GLN A 345 11.61 158.64 -72.13
C GLN A 345 12.73 159.66 -72.42
N LEU A 346 13.90 159.51 -71.80
CA LEU A 346 15.06 160.35 -72.08
C LEU A 346 15.72 159.99 -73.42
N GLU A 347 15.83 158.70 -73.74
CA GLU A 347 16.33 158.20 -75.03
C GLU A 347 15.47 158.72 -76.20
N THR A 348 14.14 158.70 -76.07
CA THR A 348 13.24 159.28 -77.08
C THR A 348 13.27 160.81 -77.16
N GLN A 349 13.66 161.52 -76.10
CA GLN A 349 13.95 162.96 -76.17
C GLN A 349 15.28 163.23 -76.88
N ILE A 350 16.32 162.45 -76.60
CA ILE A 350 17.63 162.54 -77.26
C ILE A 350 17.46 162.32 -78.77
N ALA A 351 16.77 161.25 -79.19
CA ALA A 351 16.55 160.95 -80.60
C ALA A 351 15.89 162.12 -81.37
N LYS A 352 14.87 162.77 -80.79
CA LYS A 352 14.22 163.95 -81.39
C LYS A 352 15.15 165.17 -81.49
N LEU A 353 16.02 165.38 -80.51
CA LEU A 353 17.01 166.47 -80.55
C LEU A 353 18.09 166.20 -81.61
N THR A 354 18.51 164.95 -81.79
CA THR A 354 19.44 164.53 -82.85
C THR A 354 18.83 164.76 -84.24
N GLU A 355 17.60 164.32 -84.48
CA GLU A 355 16.88 164.52 -85.75
C GLU A 355 16.74 166.03 -86.09
N GLY A 356 16.47 166.88 -85.10
CA GLY A 356 16.45 168.33 -85.27
C GLY A 356 17.80 168.92 -85.71
N LEU A 357 18.89 168.44 -85.12
CA LEU A 357 20.26 168.84 -85.44
C LEU A 357 20.71 168.39 -86.83
N GLU A 358 20.36 167.17 -87.25
CA GLU A 358 20.68 166.65 -88.59
C GLU A 358 20.00 167.45 -89.70
N ASN A 359 18.71 167.75 -89.55
CA ASN A 359 17.97 168.63 -90.47
C ASN A 359 18.58 170.03 -90.56
N GLN A 360 19.00 170.61 -89.43
CA GLN A 360 19.65 171.92 -89.40
C GLN A 360 21.04 171.89 -90.09
N THR A 361 21.76 170.78 -89.99
CA THR A 361 23.08 170.57 -90.62
C THR A 361 22.97 170.41 -92.13
N ALA A 362 21.96 169.66 -92.62
CA ALA A 362 21.69 169.49 -94.05
C ALA A 362 21.39 170.83 -94.75
N LEU A 363 20.54 171.67 -94.14
CA LEU A 363 20.24 173.02 -94.64
C LEU A 363 21.50 173.91 -94.74
N TYR A 364 22.43 173.77 -93.80
CA TYR A 364 23.69 174.54 -93.79
C TYR A 364 24.63 174.12 -94.93
N GLN A 365 24.70 172.81 -95.24
CA GLN A 365 25.50 172.30 -96.36
C GLN A 365 24.95 172.74 -97.72
N GLU A 366 23.63 172.76 -97.89
CA GLU A 366 22.98 173.17 -99.16
C GLU A 366 23.19 174.66 -99.48
N ALA A 367 23.28 175.51 -98.44
CA ALA A 367 23.64 176.92 -98.58
C ALA A 367 25.12 177.11 -99.04
N LEU A 368 26.03 176.29 -98.50
CA LEU A 368 27.47 176.35 -98.83
C LEU A 368 27.74 175.95 -100.29
N GLU A 369 27.03 174.96 -100.80
CA GLU A 369 27.04 174.50 -102.20
C GLU A 369 26.63 175.62 -103.18
N ARG A 370 25.58 176.40 -102.85
CA ARG A 370 25.15 177.55 -103.66
C ARG A 370 26.21 178.64 -103.75
N SER A 371 26.89 178.94 -102.63
CA SER A 371 27.94 179.98 -102.58
C SER A 371 29.10 179.66 -103.53
N ARG A 372 29.65 178.44 -103.48
CA ARG A 372 30.75 178.00 -104.35
C ARG A 372 30.42 178.03 -105.86
N LYS A 373 29.14 177.85 -106.23
CA LYS A 373 28.69 177.94 -107.62
C LYS A 373 28.64 179.38 -108.14
N ALA A 374 28.34 180.34 -107.28
CA ALA A 374 28.37 181.77 -107.63
C ALA A 374 29.82 182.28 -107.80
N GLU A 375 30.74 181.82 -106.96
CA GLU A 375 32.16 182.21 -106.97
C GLU A 375 32.86 181.87 -108.30
N LYS A 376 32.69 180.63 -108.81
CA LYS A 376 33.21 180.19 -110.12
C LYS A 376 32.68 180.98 -111.33
N LEU A 377 31.47 181.52 -111.23
CA LEU A 377 30.89 182.38 -112.27
C LEU A 377 31.56 183.76 -112.32
N SER A 378 32.12 184.23 -111.19
CA SER A 378 32.87 185.49 -111.15
C SER A 378 34.25 185.34 -111.80
N GLU A 379 34.99 184.27 -111.50
CA GLU A 379 36.30 184.00 -112.13
C GLU A 379 36.18 183.93 -113.66
N THR A 380 35.21 183.20 -114.19
CA THR A 380 35.03 183.04 -115.65
C THR A 380 34.56 184.31 -116.38
N LEU A 381 34.05 185.32 -115.67
CA LEU A 381 33.80 186.65 -116.23
C LEU A 381 35.05 187.53 -116.19
N GLN A 382 35.91 187.36 -115.18
CA GLN A 382 37.14 188.11 -115.03
C GLN A 382 38.20 187.74 -116.09
N ASP A 383 38.34 186.44 -116.41
CA ASP A 383 39.25 185.97 -117.46
C ASP A 383 38.85 186.46 -118.87
N LYS A 384 37.54 186.55 -119.15
CA LYS A 384 37.02 187.08 -120.43
C LYS A 384 37.28 188.57 -120.60
N LEU A 385 37.31 189.33 -119.50
CA LEU A 385 37.61 190.76 -119.52
C LEU A 385 39.07 190.98 -119.92
N LYS A 386 39.99 190.16 -119.37
CA LYS A 386 41.42 190.20 -119.68
C LYS A 386 41.75 189.91 -121.14
N HIS A 387 41.11 188.89 -121.73
CA HIS A 387 41.32 188.51 -123.13
C HIS A 387 40.92 189.64 -124.11
N LEU A 388 39.86 190.40 -123.79
CA LEU A 388 39.40 191.51 -124.63
C LEU A 388 40.30 192.76 -124.52
N GLU A 389 40.97 192.96 -123.38
CA GLU A 389 41.99 194.01 -123.23
C GLU A 389 43.27 193.71 -124.05
N GLU A 390 43.67 192.44 -124.14
CA GLU A 390 44.83 192.01 -124.93
C GLU A 390 44.58 192.09 -126.46
N GLU A 391 43.37 191.78 -126.93
CA GLU A 391 43.02 191.92 -128.36
C GLU A 391 43.04 193.37 -128.85
N LEU A 392 42.64 194.33 -128.01
CA LEU A 392 42.64 195.75 -128.38
C LEU A 392 44.06 196.32 -128.53
N LEU A 393 45.02 195.80 -127.74
CA LEU A 393 46.44 196.19 -127.83
C LEU A 393 47.11 195.63 -129.09
N SER A 394 46.74 194.41 -129.50
CA SER A 394 47.28 193.74 -130.70
C SER A 394 46.92 194.49 -131.99
N GLY A 395 45.67 194.97 -132.09
CA GLY A 395 45.20 195.72 -133.27
C GLY A 395 45.97 197.01 -133.54
N HIS A 396 46.46 197.68 -132.49
CA HIS A 396 47.17 198.96 -132.63
C HIS A 396 48.59 198.82 -133.20
N MET A 397 49.17 197.61 -133.21
CA MET A 397 50.54 197.36 -133.70
C MET A 397 50.61 196.84 -135.15
N MET A 398 49.50 196.39 -135.74
CA MET A 398 49.50 195.85 -137.13
C MET A 398 49.37 196.92 -138.22
N GLN A 399 49.05 198.18 -137.91
CA GLN A 399 48.91 199.24 -138.93
C GLN A 399 50.17 200.09 -139.16
N ASP A 400 51.20 199.97 -138.32
CA ASP A 400 52.50 200.64 -138.50
C ASP A 400 53.57 199.76 -139.21
N ALA A 401 53.27 198.49 -139.48
CA ALA A 401 54.25 197.49 -139.95
C ALA A 401 54.11 197.08 -141.44
N LEU A 402 53.45 197.89 -142.28
CA LEU A 402 53.38 197.67 -143.75
C LEU A 402 53.74 198.94 -144.56
N LYS A 403 54.88 199.54 -144.21
CA LYS A 403 55.77 200.25 -145.14
C LYS A 403 57.09 199.46 -145.21
N LEU A 404 57.63 199.30 -146.42
CA LEU A 404 58.62 198.29 -146.84
C LEU A 404 57.99 196.89 -146.89
N GLU A 405 58.04 196.13 -147.99
CA GLU A 405 58.99 196.16 -149.12
C GLU A 405 58.31 195.80 -150.47
N LYS A 406 58.89 196.25 -151.61
CA LYS A 406 58.40 196.26 -153.03
C LYS A 406 57.67 197.54 -153.47
N GLN A 407 57.65 198.00 -154.75
CA GLN A 407 58.21 197.58 -156.06
C GLN A 407 58.43 196.07 -156.31
N LYS A 408 57.62 195.36 -157.10
CA LYS A 408 56.52 195.80 -157.97
C LYS A 408 55.20 195.98 -157.24
#